data_AF-A0AAV5QPQ2-F1
#
_entry.id   AF-A0AAV5QPQ2-F1
#
_cell.length_a   1.000
_cell.length_b   1.000
_cell.length_c   1.000
_cell.angle_alpha   90.00
_cell.angle_beta   90.00
_cell.angle_gamma   90.00
#
_symmetry.space_group_name_H-M   'P 1'
#
loop_
_entity.id
_entity.type
_entity.pdbx_description
1 polymer ?
#
loop_
_entity_poly.entity_id
_entity_poly.type
_entity_poly.pdbx_seq_one_letter_code
_entity_poly.pdbx_strand_id
1 'polypeptide(L)'
;MTAAEASAPVYFKQPIRWMRYYAHNRPHLFFAVMLGAMGPVFLLGVGPLRRKYLYPDHTPLPQSYPVPKAPRNKDLKGFDDE
;
A
#
# COMPACT_ATOMS: atom_id res chain seq x y z
N MET A 1 1.64 -17.66 -32.33
CA MET A 1 0.26 -17.55 -31.80
C MET A 1 -0.47 -18.83 -32.17
N THR A 2 -0.75 -19.69 -31.19
CA THR A 2 -1.39 -20.99 -31.43
C THR A 2 -2.88 -20.80 -31.76
N ALA A 3 -3.50 -21.72 -32.51
CA ALA A 3 -4.87 -21.58 -33.02
C ALA A 3 -5.95 -21.27 -31.95
N ALA A 4 -5.72 -21.66 -30.68
CA ALA A 4 -6.61 -21.34 -29.55
C ALA A 4 -6.62 -19.84 -29.16
N GLU A 5 -5.60 -19.08 -29.57
CA GLU A 5 -5.50 -17.64 -29.32
C GLU A 5 -6.36 -16.83 -30.31
N ALA A 6 -6.57 -17.36 -31.52
CA ALA A 6 -7.42 -16.75 -32.54
C ALA A 6 -8.93 -16.84 -32.21
N SER A 7 -9.35 -17.81 -31.38
CA SER A 7 -10.72 -17.94 -30.88
C SER A 7 -10.96 -17.25 -29.53
N ALA A 8 -9.97 -16.55 -28.97
CA ALA A 8 -10.15 -15.84 -27.72
C ALA A 8 -11.18 -14.70 -27.91
N PRO A 9 -12.14 -14.53 -26.98
CA PRO A 9 -13.07 -13.40 -27.05
C PRO A 9 -12.29 -12.08 -27.08
N VAL A 10 -12.74 -11.09 -27.85
CA VAL A 10 -12.07 -9.78 -27.93
C VAL A 10 -12.43 -8.95 -26.68
N TYR A 11 -11.42 -8.45 -25.98
CA TYR A 11 -11.56 -7.65 -24.74
C TYR A 11 -12.59 -6.52 -24.88
N PHE A 12 -12.47 -5.71 -25.94
CA PHE A 12 -13.33 -4.54 -26.18
C PHE A 12 -14.77 -4.86 -26.58
N LYS A 13 -15.08 -6.10 -26.97
CA LYS A 13 -16.44 -6.49 -27.38
C LYS A 13 -17.18 -7.24 -26.29
N GLN A 14 -16.49 -8.03 -25.48
CA GLN A 14 -17.10 -8.90 -24.47
C GLN A 14 -16.20 -9.02 -23.22
N PRO A 15 -16.09 -7.96 -22.39
CA PRO A 15 -15.15 -7.92 -21.27
C PRO A 15 -15.43 -9.01 -20.22
N ILE A 16 -16.71 -9.30 -19.92
CA ILE A 16 -17.10 -10.33 -18.94
C ILE A 16 -16.73 -11.74 -19.44
N ARG A 17 -16.99 -12.03 -20.72
CA ARG A 17 -16.63 -13.32 -21.34
C ARG A 17 -15.11 -13.48 -21.43
N TRP A 18 -14.39 -12.39 -21.72
CA TRP A 18 -12.93 -12.35 -21.74
C TRP A 18 -12.34 -12.70 -20.37
N MET A 19 -12.79 -12.04 -19.30
CA MET A 19 -12.30 -12.33 -17.94
C MET A 19 -12.54 -13.80 -17.57
N ARG A 20 -13.74 -14.34 -17.84
CA ARG A 20 -14.05 -15.76 -17.60
C ARG A 20 -13.16 -16.70 -18.42
N TYR A 21 -12.92 -16.40 -19.70
CA TYR A 21 -12.06 -17.22 -20.56
C TYR A 21 -10.61 -17.24 -20.07
N TYR A 22 -10.06 -16.09 -19.67
CA TYR A 22 -8.68 -16.01 -19.17
C TYR A 22 -8.52 -16.64 -17.78
N ALA A 23 -9.53 -16.56 -16.92
CA ALA A 23 -9.53 -17.25 -15.63
C ALA A 23 -9.42 -18.77 -15.77
N HIS A 24 -10.10 -19.39 -16.76
CA HIS A 24 -10.06 -20.84 -16.98
C HIS A 24 -8.86 -21.32 -17.83
N ASN A 25 -8.51 -20.61 -18.90
CA ASN A 25 -7.48 -21.09 -19.85
C ASN A 25 -6.06 -20.67 -19.50
N ARG A 26 -5.89 -19.53 -18.81
CA ARG A 26 -4.58 -19.00 -18.40
C ARG A 26 -4.67 -18.41 -16.98
N PRO A 27 -4.97 -19.25 -15.97
CA PRO A 27 -5.19 -18.80 -14.59
C PRO A 27 -3.99 -18.03 -14.04
N HIS A 28 -2.76 -18.44 -14.40
CA HIS A 28 -1.54 -17.79 -13.94
C HIS A 28 -1.44 -16.30 -14.32
N LEU A 29 -1.88 -15.90 -15.53
CA LEU A 29 -1.89 -14.49 -15.92
C LEU A 29 -3.03 -13.73 -15.24
N PHE A 30 -4.23 -14.33 -15.23
CA PHE A 30 -5.42 -13.67 -14.71
C PHE A 30 -5.28 -13.37 -13.23
N PHE A 31 -4.93 -14.36 -12.41
CA PHE A 31 -4.82 -14.17 -10.96
C PHE A 31 -3.61 -13.33 -10.56
N ALA A 32 -2.49 -13.39 -11.28
CA ALA A 32 -1.34 -12.52 -11.00
C ALA A 32 -1.69 -11.03 -11.18
N VAL A 33 -2.36 -10.69 -12.28
CA VAL A 33 -2.80 -9.31 -12.53
C VAL A 33 -3.89 -8.89 -11.53
N MET A 34 -4.85 -9.78 -11.24
CA MET A 34 -5.93 -9.47 -10.30
C MET A 34 -5.38 -9.21 -8.89
N LEU A 35 -4.50 -10.06 -8.38
CA LEU A 35 -3.83 -9.87 -7.09
C LEU A 35 -2.94 -8.63 -7.07
N GLY A 36 -2.19 -8.39 -8.15
CA GLY A 36 -1.38 -7.19 -8.31
C GLY A 36 -2.23 -5.91 -8.27
N ALA A 37 -3.40 -5.92 -8.90
CA ALA A 37 -4.34 -4.79 -8.89
C ALA A 37 -5.06 -4.64 -7.54
N MET A 38 -5.34 -5.75 -6.83
CA MET A 38 -5.97 -5.70 -5.51
C MET A 38 -5.11 -4.96 -4.48
N GLY A 39 -3.78 -5.06 -4.52
CA GLY A 39 -2.89 -4.37 -3.57
C GLY A 39 -3.13 -2.85 -3.51
N PRO A 40 -2.97 -2.10 -4.61
CA PRO A 40 -3.27 -0.67 -4.66
C PRO A 40 -4.71 -0.32 -4.30
N VAL A 41 -5.67 -1.15 -4.72
CA VAL A 41 -7.10 -0.94 -4.39
C VAL A 41 -7.32 -1.03 -2.88
N PHE A 42 -6.71 -2.01 -2.20
CA PHE A 42 -6.80 -2.12 -0.75
C PHE A 42 -6.07 -0.97 -0.05
N LEU A 43 -4.90 -0.54 -0.53
CA LEU A 43 -4.18 0.59 0.07
C LEU A 43 -5.01 1.89 -0.01
N LEU A 44 -5.62 2.17 -1.15
CA LEU A 44 -6.43 3.37 -1.35
C LEU A 44 -7.81 3.28 -0.70
N GLY A 45 -8.43 2.09 -0.69
CA GLY A 45 -9.76 1.88 -0.12
C GLY A 45 -9.76 1.66 1.39
N VAL A 46 -8.96 0.71 1.87
CA VAL A 46 -8.97 0.29 3.29
C VAL A 46 -8.11 1.22 4.16
N GLY A 47 -7.04 1.80 3.63
CA GLY A 47 -6.19 2.76 4.35
C GLY A 47 -6.97 3.89 5.05
N PRO A 48 -7.77 4.70 4.33
CA PRO A 48 -8.54 5.77 4.95
C PRO A 48 -9.68 5.25 5.82
N LEU A 49 -10.30 4.12 5.45
CA LEU A 49 -11.36 3.49 6.24
C LEU A 49 -10.85 3.08 7.63
N ARG A 50 -9.66 2.47 7.69
CA ARG A 50 -8.98 2.06 8.92
C ARG A 50 -8.71 3.25 9.83
N ARG A 51 -8.18 4.34 9.28
CA ARG A 51 -7.85 5.57 10.03
C ARG A 51 -9.08 6.26 10.62
N LYS A 52 -10.23 6.17 9.95
CA LYS A 52 -11.47 6.85 10.36
C LYS A 52 -12.26 6.06 11.40
N TYR A 53 -12.38 4.75 11.23
CA TYR A 53 -13.32 3.94 12.03
C TYR A 53 -12.67 3.04 13.07
N LEU A 54 -11.38 2.70 12.90
CA LEU A 54 -10.73 1.74 13.79
C LEU A 54 -9.69 2.40 14.69
N TYR A 55 -8.54 2.81 14.14
CA TYR A 55 -7.44 3.34 14.94
C TYR A 55 -6.57 4.32 14.13
N PRO A 56 -6.02 5.35 14.80
CA PRO A 56 -5.08 6.29 14.18
C PRO A 56 -3.73 5.61 13.90
N ASP A 57 -2.96 6.24 13.02
CA ASP A 57 -1.58 5.83 12.78
C ASP A 57 -0.70 6.12 14.01
N HIS A 58 0.35 5.32 14.18
CA HIS A 58 1.29 5.44 15.30
C HIS A 58 2.03 6.78 15.27
N THR A 59 2.39 7.28 16.46
CA THR A 59 3.26 8.45 16.57
C THR A 59 4.65 8.12 16.05
N PRO A 60 5.33 9.08 15.40
CA PRO A 60 6.67 8.84 14.87
C PRO A 60 7.66 8.55 15.99
N LEU A 61 8.42 7.47 15.86
CA LEU A 61 9.51 7.14 16.76
C LEU A 61 10.64 8.18 16.60
N PRO A 62 11.29 8.60 17.71
CA PRO A 62 12.46 9.45 17.61
C PRO A 62 13.59 8.67 16.95
N GLN A 63 14.09 9.17 15.82
CA GLN A 63 15.23 8.56 15.11
C GLN A 63 16.58 8.93 15.74
N SER A 64 16.61 10.02 16.51
CA SER A 64 17.80 10.56 17.15
C SER A 64 17.46 11.12 18.52
N TYR A 65 18.49 11.50 19.28
CA TYR A 65 18.31 12.17 20.55
C TYR A 65 17.44 13.42 20.35
N PRO A 66 16.30 13.57 21.07
CA PRO A 66 15.40 14.69 20.88
C PRO A 66 16.02 15.96 21.47
N VAL A 67 16.80 16.67 20.66
CA VAL A 67 17.39 17.96 21.05
C VAL A 67 16.26 19.00 21.12
N PRO A 68 16.03 19.64 22.27
CA PRO A 68 15.05 20.70 22.40
C PRO A 68 15.41 21.87 21.49
N LYS A 69 14.43 22.47 20.81
CA LYS A 69 14.63 23.70 20.00
C LYS A 69 14.65 24.98 20.83
N ALA A 70 14.93 24.86 22.13
CA ALA A 70 14.92 25.97 23.07
C ALA A 70 16.34 26.53 23.27
N PRO A 71 16.48 27.83 23.61
CA PRO A 71 17.78 28.39 23.97
C PRO A 71 18.33 27.68 25.22
N ARG A 72 19.66 27.55 25.30
CA ARG A 72 20.33 26.96 26.46
C ARG A 72 20.00 27.77 27.71
N ASN A 73 19.41 27.12 28.71
CA ASN A 73 19.26 27.69 30.04
C ASN A 73 20.65 27.78 30.69
N LYS A 74 21.08 29.01 31.03
CA LYS A 74 22.40 29.28 31.64
C LYS A 74 22.32 29.34 33.17
N ASP A 75 21.13 29.30 33.75
CA ASP A 75 20.91 29.48 35.18
C ASP A 75 20.88 28.14 35.95
N LEU A 76 21.18 27.03 35.27
CA LEU A 76 21.26 25.70 35.85
C LEU A 76 22.55 25.57 36.68
N LYS A 77 22.44 25.24 37.97
CA LYS A 77 23.56 25.01 38.90
C LYS A 77 23.36 23.70 39.66
N GLY A 78 24.44 23.07 40.12
CA GLY A 78 24.38 21.87 40.99
C GLY A 78 25.42 20.79 40.73
N PHE A 79 26.16 20.87 39.62
CA PHE A 79 27.31 20.01 39.30
C PHE A 79 28.50 20.87 38.85
N ASP A 80 28.65 22.05 39.45
CA ASP A 80 29.80 22.92 39.20
C ASP A 80 31.01 22.33 39.95
N ASP A 81 32.16 22.24 39.28
CA ASP A 81 33.41 21.78 39.90
C ASP A 81 33.84 22.81 40.96
N GLU A 82 34.21 22.34 42.15
CA GLU A 82 34.60 23.17 43.31
C GLU A 82 35.85 24.04 43.03
#